data_AF-W2ZIV6-F1
#
_entry.id   AF-W2ZIV6-F1
#
_cell.length_a   1.000
_cell.length_b   1.000
_cell.length_c   1.000
_cell.angle_alpha   90.00
_cell.angle_beta   90.00
_cell.angle_gamma   90.00
#
_symmetry.space_group_name_H-M   'P 1'
#
loop_
_entity.id
_entity.type
_entity.pdbx_description
1 polymer ?
#
loop_
_entity_poly.entity_id
_entity_poly.type
_entity_poly.pdbx_seq_one_letter_code
_entity_poly.pdbx_strand_id
1 'polypeptide(L)'
;MPAQKPMTTPLSTAGPSHEDKRLNDELLQTLRACGLYESDEQLARRDRVLKKLHDILQEYALHEGLGLYSEAEAAVKRVQLRTFGSCRLGVQSCEADIDTLCVAPRHCTRTSFFEKAPILLEAASSVTGLRVISDAFVPVIKMQVDGIPVDLLFVSLDLDSVPEDLDMLDDQILRGMDEASVRSCNGVRVTERILQLVPNQERFRTTLIAVKHWARIRGIYSNVLGFLGGVNWAILVARICQFYPNSLPASLLSRFFRIYQMWTWPNPIMLDRVDNPLNLGFSGWNPKINVRDRLHLMPIITPAYPALNSSYNVMASTLRILKAELGRGFDRTLEIETKKASWTKLFVAPVFFQRSKHFLRVQITANNAEDFDGWFGWVESRLRHLFLRLEALPDIRIHPFARFFDFVETKDESPESSSKCEVHTSWLFIGLKFPAPTAAPVTGATHNVDLTGVIRDFALYTDQWEGRHGGMDMQIDHVTRSQIPEWVLESVDNGADDSKHVRKQTAEKPSKKKKRDDEVAAVDCPTQNSTKKSKGTC
;
A
#
# COMPACT_ATOMS: atom_id res chain seq x y z
N MET A 1 24.10 -18.96 23.88
CA MET A 1 24.16 -17.49 23.84
C MET A 1 23.39 -16.95 25.04
N PRO A 2 23.97 -16.10 25.90
CA PRO A 2 23.19 -15.46 26.95
C PRO A 2 22.10 -14.59 26.30
N ALA A 3 20.86 -14.70 26.78
CA ALA A 3 19.73 -13.94 26.26
C ALA A 3 20.08 -12.43 26.26
N GLN A 4 20.07 -11.80 25.08
CA GLN A 4 20.21 -10.35 24.95
C GLN A 4 19.19 -9.70 25.90
N LYS A 5 19.68 -8.85 26.82
CA LYS A 5 18.78 -8.04 27.66
C LYS A 5 17.93 -7.19 26.71
N PRO A 6 16.59 -7.23 26.82
CA PRO A 6 15.72 -6.46 25.94
C PRO A 6 16.10 -4.97 26.04
N MET A 7 16.20 -4.29 24.90
CA MET A 7 16.60 -2.88 24.80
C MET A 7 15.76 -1.95 25.69
N THR A 8 14.52 -2.35 26.02
CA THR A 8 13.58 -1.51 26.76
C THR A 8 12.78 -2.35 27.75
N THR A 9 12.73 -1.88 29.00
CA THR A 9 11.86 -2.42 30.02
C THR A 9 10.39 -2.21 29.62
N PRO A 10 9.50 -3.20 29.80
CA PRO A 10 8.08 -3.03 29.56
C PRO A 10 7.52 -1.82 30.33
N LEU A 11 6.60 -1.08 29.72
CA LEU A 11 5.89 0.01 30.40
C LEU A 11 4.88 -0.53 31.42
N SER A 12 4.30 -1.71 31.15
CA SER A 12 3.47 -2.43 32.11
C SER A 12 3.47 -3.92 31.82
N THR A 13 3.59 -4.73 32.87
CA THR A 13 3.47 -6.19 32.83
C THR A 13 2.12 -6.68 33.37
N ALA A 14 1.16 -5.79 33.61
CA ALA A 14 -0.15 -6.17 34.10
C ALA A 14 -0.88 -7.10 33.11
N GLY A 15 -1.49 -8.15 33.65
CA GLY A 15 -2.39 -9.04 32.91
C GLY A 15 -3.75 -8.39 32.62
N PRO A 16 -4.57 -9.01 31.77
CA PRO A 16 -5.87 -8.46 31.39
C PRO A 16 -6.89 -8.56 32.52
N SER A 17 -7.66 -7.48 32.72
CA SER A 17 -8.85 -7.47 33.57
C SER A 17 -10.03 -8.20 32.91
N HIS A 18 -11.14 -8.36 33.63
CA HIS A 18 -12.39 -8.88 33.06
C HIS A 18 -12.94 -7.98 31.93
N GLU A 19 -12.79 -6.67 32.09
CA GLU A 19 -13.23 -5.69 31.07
C GLU A 19 -12.36 -5.78 29.82
N ASP A 20 -11.04 -5.96 29.96
CA ASP A 20 -10.12 -6.17 28.83
C ASP A 20 -10.51 -7.42 28.02
N LYS A 21 -10.90 -8.50 28.71
CA LYS A 21 -11.35 -9.75 28.04
C LYS A 21 -12.62 -9.52 27.24
N ARG A 22 -13.62 -8.85 27.82
CA ARG A 22 -14.87 -8.50 27.13
C ARG A 22 -14.61 -7.68 25.87
N LEU A 23 -13.83 -6.59 25.99
CA LEU A 23 -13.47 -5.74 24.85
C LEU A 23 -12.69 -6.50 23.78
N ASN A 24 -11.84 -7.45 24.19
CA ASN A 24 -11.12 -8.31 23.29
C ASN A 24 -12.03 -9.23 22.49
N ASP A 25 -13.02 -9.86 23.13
CA ASP A 25 -13.96 -10.75 22.44
C ASP A 25 -14.81 -9.98 21.42
N GLU A 26 -15.22 -8.75 21.74
CA GLU A 26 -15.92 -7.84 20.82
C GLU A 26 -15.05 -7.42 19.63
N LEU A 27 -13.76 -7.17 19.87
CA LEU A 27 -12.81 -6.88 18.79
C LEU A 27 -12.68 -8.09 17.86
N LEU A 28 -12.47 -9.28 18.42
CA LEU A 28 -12.34 -10.52 17.64
C LEU A 28 -13.58 -10.78 16.78
N GLN A 29 -14.78 -10.59 17.34
CA GLN A 29 -16.03 -10.71 16.58
C GLN A 29 -16.09 -9.69 15.44
N THR A 30 -15.70 -8.44 15.70
CA THR A 30 -15.68 -7.37 14.67
C THR A 30 -14.71 -7.70 13.55
N LEU A 31 -13.48 -8.14 13.85
CA LEU A 31 -12.48 -8.49 12.84
C LEU A 31 -12.93 -9.68 11.98
N ARG A 32 -13.63 -10.66 12.56
CA ARG A 32 -14.24 -11.77 11.81
C ARG A 32 -15.37 -11.30 10.90
N ALA A 33 -16.23 -10.41 11.39
CA ALA A 33 -17.32 -9.83 10.61
C ALA A 33 -16.81 -8.99 9.42
N CYS A 34 -15.63 -8.38 9.56
CA CYS A 34 -14.93 -7.70 8.47
C CYS A 34 -14.26 -8.64 7.46
N GLY A 35 -14.31 -9.97 7.65
CA GLY A 35 -13.74 -10.94 6.70
C GLY A 35 -12.21 -10.93 6.63
N LEU A 36 -11.52 -10.53 7.71
CA LEU A 36 -10.07 -10.27 7.68
C LEU A 36 -9.17 -11.50 7.88
N TYR A 37 -9.76 -12.67 8.07
CA TYR A 37 -9.05 -13.93 8.26
C TYR A 37 -9.26 -14.81 7.03
N GLU A 38 -8.16 -15.33 6.49
CA GLU A 38 -8.23 -16.33 5.42
C GLU A 38 -8.84 -17.63 5.95
N SER A 39 -9.57 -18.34 5.09
CA SER A 39 -10.06 -19.68 5.37
C SER A 39 -8.93 -20.72 5.28
N ASP A 40 -9.12 -21.87 5.92
CA ASP A 40 -8.17 -22.99 5.83
C ASP A 40 -7.93 -23.43 4.37
N GLU A 41 -8.93 -23.30 3.50
CA GLU A 41 -8.81 -23.60 2.07
C GLU A 41 -7.88 -22.61 1.34
N GLN A 42 -7.98 -21.31 1.65
CA GLN A 42 -7.11 -20.29 1.10
C GLN A 42 -5.66 -20.50 1.55
N LEU A 43 -5.45 -20.81 2.84
CA LEU A 43 -4.13 -21.15 3.38
C LEU A 43 -3.55 -22.39 2.67
N ALA A 44 -4.33 -23.47 2.54
CA ALA A 44 -3.91 -24.66 1.83
C ALA A 44 -3.61 -24.41 0.35
N ARG A 45 -4.30 -23.46 -0.29
CA ARG A 45 -4.00 -23.03 -1.68
C ARG A 45 -2.64 -22.35 -1.76
N ARG A 46 -2.30 -21.46 -0.81
CA ARG A 46 -0.97 -20.84 -0.73
C ARG A 46 0.14 -21.87 -0.53
N ASP A 47 -0.09 -22.88 0.32
CA ASP A 47 0.88 -23.96 0.53
C ASP A 47 1.13 -24.78 -0.75
N ARG A 48 0.07 -25.06 -1.53
CA ARG A 48 0.20 -25.73 -2.84
C ARG A 48 1.00 -24.89 -3.83
N VAL A 49 0.78 -23.57 -3.87
CA VAL A 49 1.56 -22.64 -4.70
C VAL A 49 3.03 -22.65 -4.31
N LEU A 50 3.34 -22.56 -3.01
CA LEU A 50 4.71 -22.61 -2.51
C LEU A 50 5.40 -23.93 -2.85
N LYS A 51 4.68 -25.05 -2.75
CA LYS A 51 5.22 -26.37 -3.10
C LYS A 51 5.57 -26.46 -4.59
N LYS A 52 4.65 -26.05 -5.49
CA LYS A 52 4.90 -26.03 -6.94
C LYS A 52 6.11 -25.17 -7.29
N LEU A 53 6.19 -23.98 -6.72
CA LEU A 53 7.32 -23.08 -6.92
C LEU A 53 8.63 -23.68 -6.40
N HIS A 54 8.59 -24.30 -5.22
CA HIS A 54 9.75 -24.98 -4.65
C HIS A 54 10.26 -26.08 -5.57
N ASP A 55 9.37 -26.93 -6.11
CA ASP A 55 9.74 -28.05 -6.97
C ASP A 55 10.44 -27.57 -8.26
N ILE A 56 9.92 -26.51 -8.90
CA ILE A 56 10.55 -25.87 -10.08
C ILE A 56 11.95 -25.33 -9.74
N LEU A 57 12.09 -24.72 -8.57
CA LEU A 57 13.36 -24.16 -8.13
C LEU A 57 14.39 -25.23 -7.75
N GLN A 58 13.96 -26.43 -7.32
CA GLN A 58 14.86 -27.57 -7.16
C GLN A 58 15.39 -28.09 -8.49
N GLU A 59 14.54 -28.14 -9.52
CA GLU A 59 14.95 -28.50 -10.88
C GLU A 59 15.98 -27.50 -11.43
N TYR A 60 15.74 -26.20 -11.25
CA TYR A 60 16.72 -25.16 -11.56
C TYR A 60 18.08 -25.43 -10.89
N ALA A 61 18.08 -25.69 -9.57
CA ALA A 61 19.31 -25.93 -8.83
C ALA A 61 20.07 -27.18 -9.33
N LEU A 62 19.34 -28.25 -9.65
CA LEU A 62 19.91 -29.46 -10.23
C LEU A 62 20.62 -29.15 -11.57
N HIS A 63 19.96 -28.41 -12.47
CA HIS A 63 20.55 -28.03 -13.76
C HIS A 63 21.81 -27.18 -13.61
N GLU A 64 21.85 -26.27 -12.63
CA GLU A 64 23.07 -25.50 -12.33
C GLU A 64 24.20 -26.39 -11.80
N GLY A 65 23.87 -27.42 -11.01
CA GLY A 65 24.83 -28.37 -10.45
C GLY A 65 25.42 -29.35 -11.48
N LEU A 66 24.63 -29.80 -12.47
CA LEU A 66 25.06 -30.82 -13.44
C LEU A 66 26.25 -30.41 -14.33
N GLY A 67 26.51 -29.10 -14.49
CA GLY A 67 27.69 -28.62 -15.21
C GLY A 67 28.99 -28.69 -14.40
N LEU A 68 28.91 -28.95 -13.10
CA LEU A 68 30.02 -28.81 -12.15
C LEU A 68 30.26 -30.06 -11.28
N TYR A 69 29.22 -30.85 -11.03
CA TYR A 69 29.22 -31.98 -10.12
C TYR A 69 28.67 -33.24 -10.79
N SER A 70 28.89 -34.40 -10.17
CA SER A 70 28.16 -35.61 -10.58
C SER A 70 26.66 -35.46 -10.32
N GLU A 71 25.82 -36.22 -11.03
CA GLU A 71 24.36 -36.18 -10.87
C GLU A 71 23.93 -36.41 -9.41
N ALA A 72 24.57 -37.35 -8.71
CA ALA A 72 24.29 -37.63 -7.30
C ALA A 72 24.65 -36.46 -6.37
N GLU A 73 25.75 -35.76 -6.64
CA GLU A 73 26.18 -34.59 -5.87
C GLU A 73 25.33 -33.35 -6.18
N ALA A 74 24.94 -33.15 -7.45
CA ALA A 74 24.05 -32.07 -7.84
C ALA A 74 22.66 -32.22 -7.20
N ALA A 75 22.13 -33.45 -7.11
CA ALA A 75 20.81 -33.74 -6.52
C ALA A 75 20.68 -33.38 -5.03
N VAL A 76 21.79 -33.30 -4.29
CA VAL A 76 21.80 -32.91 -2.87
C VAL A 76 22.08 -31.43 -2.65
N LYS A 77 22.48 -30.69 -3.69
CA LYS A 77 22.77 -29.25 -3.65
C LYS A 77 21.52 -28.41 -3.89
N ARG A 78 20.58 -28.54 -2.95
CA ARG A 78 19.24 -27.96 -3.04
C ARG A 78 19.21 -26.46 -2.71
N VAL A 79 18.15 -25.81 -3.19
CA VAL A 79 17.77 -24.44 -2.79
C VAL A 79 16.76 -24.46 -1.65
N GLN A 80 16.59 -23.34 -0.97
CA GLN A 80 15.50 -23.14 -0.03
C GLN A 80 14.58 -22.02 -0.49
N LEU A 81 13.27 -22.25 -0.38
CA LEU A 81 12.26 -21.23 -0.58
C LEU A 81 11.81 -20.70 0.77
N ARG A 82 12.02 -19.42 1.03
CA ARG A 82 11.62 -18.76 2.28
C ARG A 82 10.54 -17.74 1.98
N THR A 83 9.48 -17.71 2.77
CA THR A 83 8.48 -16.62 2.72
C THR A 83 8.90 -15.48 3.64
N PHE A 84 8.50 -14.27 3.31
CA PHE A 84 8.62 -13.12 4.20
C PHE A 84 7.37 -12.24 4.14
N GLY A 85 7.44 -11.05 4.71
CA GLY A 85 6.36 -10.07 4.59
C GLY A 85 5.07 -10.54 5.26
N SER A 86 3.93 -10.17 4.68
CA SER A 86 2.64 -10.39 5.33
C SER A 86 2.26 -11.86 5.47
N CYS A 87 2.62 -12.69 4.48
CA CYS A 87 2.39 -14.12 4.47
C CYS A 87 3.16 -14.81 5.61
N ARG A 88 4.45 -14.52 5.76
CA ARG A 88 5.26 -15.13 6.84
C ARG A 88 4.87 -14.61 8.22
N LEU A 89 4.45 -13.35 8.33
CA LEU A 89 3.90 -12.82 9.57
C LEU A 89 2.55 -13.46 9.95
N GLY A 90 1.82 -14.06 8.99
CA GLY A 90 0.48 -14.62 9.21
C GLY A 90 -0.59 -13.54 9.34
N VAL A 91 -0.47 -12.45 8.58
CA VAL A 91 -1.38 -11.29 8.58
C VAL A 91 -1.72 -10.81 7.17
N GLN A 92 -1.61 -11.70 6.19
CA GLN A 92 -1.96 -11.46 4.80
C GLN A 92 -3.48 -11.29 4.64
N SER A 93 -3.89 -10.50 3.65
CA SER A 93 -5.29 -10.42 3.19
C SER A 93 -5.51 -11.45 2.09
N CYS A 94 -6.77 -11.77 1.78
CA CYS A 94 -7.13 -12.76 0.75
C CYS A 94 -6.48 -12.48 -0.62
N GLU A 95 -6.35 -11.20 -1.00
CA GLU A 95 -5.76 -10.76 -2.26
C GLU A 95 -4.25 -10.48 -2.18
N ALA A 96 -3.63 -10.66 -1.01
CA ALA A 96 -2.22 -10.37 -0.84
C ALA A 96 -1.35 -11.36 -1.64
N ASP A 97 -0.28 -10.81 -2.19
CA ASP A 97 0.84 -11.52 -2.79
C ASP A 97 1.56 -12.41 -1.78
N ILE A 98 2.33 -13.36 -2.32
CA ILE A 98 3.30 -14.15 -1.55
C ILE A 98 4.70 -13.62 -1.86
N ASP A 99 5.28 -12.95 -0.87
CA ASP A 99 6.68 -12.55 -0.87
C ASP A 99 7.60 -13.76 -0.62
N THR A 100 8.44 -14.11 -1.59
CA THR A 100 9.34 -15.28 -1.54
C THR A 100 10.80 -14.94 -1.84
N LEU A 101 11.72 -15.66 -1.21
CA LEU A 101 13.16 -15.60 -1.43
C LEU A 101 13.66 -17.01 -1.73
N CYS A 102 14.27 -17.19 -2.91
CA CYS A 102 15.08 -18.36 -3.23
C CYS A 102 16.50 -18.15 -2.68
N VAL A 103 16.89 -19.02 -1.75
CA VAL A 103 18.23 -19.07 -1.15
C VAL A 103 18.97 -20.23 -1.77
N ALA A 104 20.06 -19.94 -2.48
CA ALA A 104 20.79 -20.90 -3.30
C ALA A 104 22.25 -21.03 -2.89
N PRO A 105 22.91 -22.17 -3.21
CA PRO A 105 24.34 -22.35 -3.02
C PRO A 105 25.16 -21.53 -4.04
N ARG A 106 26.48 -21.43 -3.80
CA ARG A 106 27.41 -20.54 -4.51
C ARG A 106 27.45 -20.70 -6.03
N HIS A 107 27.18 -21.90 -6.54
CA HIS A 107 27.23 -22.18 -7.98
C HIS A 107 26.00 -21.66 -8.73
N CYS A 108 24.87 -21.47 -8.04
CA CYS A 108 23.70 -20.80 -8.60
C CYS A 108 23.95 -19.30 -8.54
N THR A 109 24.37 -18.70 -9.66
CA THR A 109 24.66 -17.25 -9.71
C THR A 109 23.40 -16.42 -9.94
N ARG A 110 23.41 -15.15 -9.52
CA ARG A 110 22.29 -14.23 -9.77
C ARG A 110 21.98 -14.10 -11.25
N THR A 111 23.01 -13.94 -12.09
CA THR A 111 22.87 -13.84 -13.54
C THR A 111 22.16 -15.07 -14.10
N SER A 112 22.66 -16.26 -13.75
CA SER A 112 22.05 -17.51 -14.21
C SER A 112 20.62 -17.69 -13.72
N PHE A 113 20.32 -17.29 -12.47
CA PHE A 113 18.96 -17.34 -11.94
C PHE A 113 17.99 -16.50 -12.78
N PHE A 114 18.32 -15.24 -13.04
CA PHE A 114 17.45 -14.35 -13.81
C PHE A 114 17.41 -14.66 -15.31
N GLU A 115 18.34 -15.45 -15.84
CA GLU A 115 18.32 -15.94 -17.22
C GLU A 115 17.55 -17.26 -17.38
N LYS A 116 17.74 -18.22 -16.46
CA LYS A 116 17.28 -19.60 -16.64
C LYS A 116 16.04 -19.96 -15.82
N ALA A 117 15.89 -19.43 -14.61
CA ALA A 117 14.70 -19.71 -13.80
C ALA A 117 13.40 -19.26 -14.49
N PRO A 118 13.33 -18.10 -15.18
CA PRO A 118 12.16 -17.72 -15.96
C PRO A 118 11.74 -18.76 -17.00
N ILE A 119 12.69 -19.40 -17.69
CA ILE A 119 12.39 -20.41 -18.71
C ILE A 119 11.67 -21.61 -18.10
N LEU A 120 12.13 -22.09 -16.94
CA LEU A 120 11.50 -23.20 -16.22
C LEU A 120 10.14 -22.81 -15.64
N LEU A 121 10.01 -21.56 -15.15
CA LEU A 121 8.76 -21.03 -14.64
C LEU A 121 7.71 -20.89 -15.75
N GLU A 122 8.07 -20.36 -16.93
CA GLU A 122 7.17 -20.21 -18.08
C GLU A 122 6.73 -21.56 -18.67
N ALA A 123 7.56 -22.59 -18.57
CA ALA A 123 7.20 -23.94 -19.01
C ALA A 123 6.10 -24.58 -18.14
N ALA A 124 5.92 -24.12 -16.91
CA ALA A 124 4.90 -24.63 -16.00
C ALA A 124 3.53 -24.00 -16.29
N SER A 125 2.55 -24.80 -16.67
CA SER A 125 1.19 -24.34 -17.00
C SER A 125 0.44 -23.63 -15.86
N SER A 126 0.89 -23.79 -14.62
CA SER A 126 0.37 -23.07 -13.45
C SER A 126 0.86 -21.63 -13.34
N VAL A 127 1.90 -21.23 -14.09
CA VAL A 127 2.52 -19.92 -14.02
C VAL A 127 1.98 -19.03 -15.14
N THR A 128 1.56 -17.82 -14.80
CA THR A 128 1.10 -16.82 -15.77
C THR A 128 1.62 -15.42 -15.40
N GLY A 129 1.62 -14.50 -16.36
CA GLY A 129 1.98 -13.09 -16.11
C GLY A 129 3.40 -12.89 -15.58
N LEU A 130 4.36 -13.74 -16.01
CA LEU A 130 5.75 -13.66 -15.57
C LEU A 130 6.40 -12.38 -16.09
N ARG A 131 7.08 -11.66 -15.20
CA ARG A 131 7.80 -10.42 -15.49
C ARG A 131 9.11 -10.40 -14.71
N VAL A 132 10.21 -10.25 -15.43
CA VAL A 132 11.56 -10.15 -14.84
C VAL A 132 11.93 -8.68 -14.68
N ILE A 133 12.28 -8.28 -13.46
CA ILE A 133 12.70 -6.92 -13.13
C ILE A 133 14.08 -6.99 -12.49
N SER A 134 15.13 -7.08 -13.32
CA SER A 134 16.52 -7.23 -12.89
C SER A 134 17.18 -5.92 -12.43
N ASP A 135 16.74 -4.78 -12.97
CA ASP A 135 17.43 -3.49 -12.80
C ASP A 135 16.83 -2.63 -11.67
N ALA A 136 15.91 -3.20 -10.90
CA ALA A 136 15.32 -2.54 -9.74
C ALA A 136 16.28 -2.48 -8.54
N PHE A 137 15.93 -1.65 -7.55
CA PHE A 137 16.68 -1.54 -6.29
C PHE A 137 16.83 -2.91 -5.58
N VAL A 138 15.81 -3.76 -5.70
CA VAL A 138 15.84 -5.18 -5.33
C VAL A 138 15.37 -5.97 -6.56
N PRO A 139 16.24 -6.73 -7.22
CA PRO A 139 15.86 -7.55 -8.37
C PRO A 139 14.79 -8.58 -8.01
N VAL A 140 13.75 -8.71 -8.84
CA VAL A 140 12.58 -9.55 -8.55
C VAL A 140 12.00 -10.16 -9.82
N ILE A 141 11.51 -11.39 -9.73
CA ILE A 141 10.61 -12.01 -10.72
C ILE A 141 9.20 -11.93 -10.14
N LYS A 142 8.28 -11.28 -10.86
CA LYS A 142 6.87 -11.22 -10.50
C LYS A 142 6.09 -12.20 -11.38
N MET A 143 5.14 -12.93 -10.81
CA MET A 143 4.31 -13.88 -11.56
C MET A 143 3.00 -14.15 -10.82
N GLN A 144 2.11 -14.90 -11.46
CA GLN A 144 0.99 -15.56 -10.80
C GLN A 144 1.17 -17.07 -10.85
N VAL A 145 0.97 -17.75 -9.73
CA VAL A 145 0.99 -19.23 -9.66
C VAL A 145 -0.38 -19.69 -9.21
N ASP A 146 -1.07 -20.47 -10.03
CA ASP A 146 -2.49 -20.81 -9.87
C ASP A 146 -3.36 -19.57 -9.58
N GLY A 147 -3.05 -18.44 -10.23
CA GLY A 147 -3.75 -17.15 -10.04
C GLY A 147 -3.46 -16.42 -8.73
N ILE A 148 -2.51 -16.87 -7.91
CA ILE A 148 -2.02 -16.12 -6.74
C ILE A 148 -0.76 -15.33 -7.15
N PRO A 149 -0.72 -14.00 -6.93
CA PRO A 149 0.48 -13.21 -7.18
C PRO A 149 1.64 -13.64 -6.28
N VAL A 150 2.82 -13.81 -6.88
CA VAL A 150 4.06 -14.19 -6.19
C VAL A 150 5.19 -13.26 -6.62
N ASP A 151 5.89 -12.70 -5.65
CA ASP A 151 7.14 -11.98 -5.83
C ASP A 151 8.29 -12.92 -5.42
N LEU A 152 9.20 -13.19 -6.35
CA LEU A 152 10.34 -14.09 -6.17
C LEU A 152 11.67 -13.33 -6.23
N LEU A 153 12.29 -13.20 -5.05
CA LEU A 153 13.64 -12.70 -4.89
C LEU A 153 14.65 -13.83 -4.92
N PHE A 154 15.92 -13.47 -5.11
CA PHE A 154 17.02 -14.43 -5.15
C PHE A 154 18.21 -13.97 -4.33
N VAL A 155 18.87 -14.94 -3.69
CA VAL A 155 20.21 -14.79 -3.14
C VAL A 155 21.02 -16.07 -3.33
N SER A 156 22.30 -15.88 -3.69
CA SER A 156 23.30 -16.94 -3.65
C SER A 156 24.19 -16.75 -2.42
N LEU A 157 24.29 -17.78 -1.58
CA LEU A 157 25.18 -17.80 -0.42
C LEU A 157 26.54 -18.34 -0.81
N ASP A 158 27.61 -17.88 -0.17
CA ASP A 158 28.95 -18.47 -0.30
C ASP A 158 29.06 -19.81 0.47
N LEU A 159 28.16 -20.73 0.17
CA LEU A 159 28.06 -22.06 0.75
C LEU A 159 28.05 -23.10 -0.39
N ASP A 160 28.66 -24.25 -0.16
CA ASP A 160 28.68 -25.34 -1.14
C ASP A 160 27.31 -26.05 -1.27
N SER A 161 26.54 -26.05 -0.19
CA SER A 161 25.12 -26.47 -0.12
C SER A 161 24.40 -25.62 0.92
N VAL A 162 23.07 -25.50 0.80
CA VAL A 162 22.25 -24.73 1.75
C VAL A 162 21.78 -25.65 2.89
N PRO A 163 22.20 -25.44 4.15
CA PRO A 163 21.81 -26.30 5.28
C PRO A 163 20.32 -26.19 5.60
N GLU A 164 19.63 -27.31 5.90
CA GLU A 164 18.19 -27.32 6.25
C GLU A 164 17.87 -26.40 7.43
N ASP A 165 18.76 -26.33 8.41
CA ASP A 165 18.65 -25.54 9.64
C ASP A 165 19.27 -24.13 9.53
N LEU A 166 19.51 -23.63 8.31
CA LEU A 166 20.08 -22.31 8.07
C LEU A 166 19.32 -21.21 8.85
N ASP A 167 20.05 -20.54 9.76
CA ASP A 167 19.58 -19.35 10.45
C ASP A 167 19.83 -18.11 9.60
N MET A 168 18.76 -17.59 9.00
CA MET A 168 18.83 -16.37 8.20
C MET A 168 19.20 -15.14 9.03
N LEU A 169 19.06 -15.17 10.36
CA LEU A 169 19.38 -14.04 11.23
C LEU A 169 20.87 -13.95 11.57
N ASP A 170 21.66 -14.99 11.32
CA ASP A 170 23.11 -14.92 11.49
C ASP A 170 23.71 -13.94 10.47
N ASP A 171 24.31 -12.85 10.96
CA ASP A 171 24.96 -11.84 10.13
C ASP A 171 26.12 -12.42 9.29
N GLN A 172 26.65 -13.60 9.65
CA GLN A 172 27.70 -14.30 8.91
C GLN A 172 27.29 -14.59 7.46
N ILE A 173 26.00 -14.85 7.20
CA ILE A 173 25.51 -15.17 5.86
C ILE A 173 25.68 -13.99 4.89
N LEU A 174 25.85 -12.77 5.40
CA LEU A 174 26.00 -11.56 4.58
C LEU A 174 27.44 -11.33 4.11
N ARG A 175 28.41 -12.16 4.54
CA ARG A 175 29.80 -12.03 4.12
C ARG A 175 29.95 -12.21 2.61
N GLY A 176 30.65 -11.29 1.97
CA GLY A 176 30.92 -11.35 0.53
C GLY A 176 29.72 -11.01 -0.36
N MET A 177 28.56 -10.66 0.21
CA MET A 177 27.40 -10.26 -0.57
C MET A 177 27.51 -8.83 -1.08
N ASP A 178 26.96 -8.59 -2.28
CA ASP A 178 26.71 -7.23 -2.75
C ASP A 178 25.46 -6.61 -2.06
N GLU A 179 25.30 -5.30 -2.18
CA GLU A 179 24.19 -4.61 -1.52
C GLU A 179 22.81 -5.12 -1.97
N ALA A 180 22.65 -5.53 -3.23
CA ALA A 180 21.37 -6.01 -3.75
C ALA A 180 20.99 -7.36 -3.10
N SER A 181 21.94 -8.29 -2.97
CA SER A 181 21.77 -9.56 -2.24
C SER A 181 21.42 -9.35 -0.77
N VAL A 182 22.08 -8.38 -0.10
CA VAL A 182 21.74 -8.01 1.28
C VAL A 182 20.32 -7.47 1.37
N ARG A 183 19.90 -6.63 0.43
CA ARG A 183 18.52 -6.12 0.38
C ARG A 183 17.49 -7.24 0.15
N SER A 184 17.78 -8.20 -0.73
CA SER A 184 16.93 -9.38 -0.93
C SER A 184 16.78 -10.22 0.34
N CYS A 185 17.87 -10.43 1.09
CA CYS A 185 17.83 -11.16 2.37
C CYS A 185 17.08 -10.41 3.47
N ASN A 186 17.13 -9.07 3.45
CA ASN A 186 16.58 -8.25 4.51
C ASN A 186 15.08 -8.44 4.70
N GLY A 187 14.31 -8.78 3.66
CA GLY A 187 12.88 -9.09 3.79
C GLY A 187 12.63 -10.23 4.79
N VAL A 188 13.32 -11.35 4.60
CA VAL A 188 13.27 -12.53 5.50
C VAL A 188 13.81 -12.18 6.88
N ARG A 189 15.01 -11.58 6.93
CA ARG A 189 15.69 -11.23 8.19
C ARG A 189 14.86 -10.31 9.08
N VAL A 190 14.27 -9.27 8.51
CA VAL A 190 13.40 -8.34 9.25
C VAL A 190 12.15 -9.05 9.76
N THR A 191 11.53 -9.89 8.94
CA THR A 191 10.32 -10.61 9.29
C THR A 191 10.56 -11.58 10.45
N GLU A 192 11.59 -12.42 10.37
CA GLU A 192 11.96 -13.35 11.43
C GLU A 192 12.34 -12.60 12.71
N ARG A 193 13.10 -11.50 12.60
CA ARG A 193 13.51 -10.72 13.77
C ARG A 193 12.33 -10.07 14.47
N ILE A 194 11.32 -9.58 13.74
CA ILE A 194 10.06 -9.09 14.34
C ILE A 194 9.39 -10.21 15.14
N LEU A 195 9.27 -11.41 14.56
CA LEU A 195 8.62 -12.56 15.22
C LEU A 195 9.38 -13.04 16.46
N GLN A 196 10.71 -12.94 16.48
CA GLN A 196 11.53 -13.23 17.67
C GLN A 196 11.38 -12.16 18.77
N LEU A 197 11.16 -10.90 18.39
CA LEU A 197 11.15 -9.77 19.33
C LEU A 197 9.79 -9.51 19.97
N VAL A 198 8.71 -10.13 19.49
CA VAL A 198 7.39 -10.01 20.10
C VAL A 198 7.16 -11.07 21.19
N PRO A 199 6.61 -10.70 22.35
CA PRO A 199 6.42 -11.63 23.48
C PRO A 199 5.33 -12.68 23.23
N ASN A 200 4.36 -12.37 22.36
CA ASN A 200 3.31 -13.30 21.96
C ASN A 200 2.92 -13.03 20.49
N GLN A 201 3.22 -13.98 19.61
CA GLN A 201 3.00 -13.83 18.17
C GLN A 201 1.53 -13.77 17.79
N GLU A 202 0.66 -14.54 18.45
CA GLU A 202 -0.78 -14.55 18.15
C GLU A 202 -1.41 -13.17 18.44
N ARG A 203 -1.12 -12.61 19.62
CA ARG A 203 -1.62 -11.28 20.00
C ARG A 203 -1.07 -10.19 19.10
N PHE A 204 0.19 -10.30 18.69
CA PHE A 204 0.80 -9.43 17.70
C PHE A 204 0.06 -9.51 16.36
N ARG A 205 -0.20 -10.72 15.83
CA ARG A 205 -0.91 -10.93 14.56
C ARG A 205 -2.29 -10.29 14.57
N THR A 206 -3.12 -10.60 15.57
CA THR A 206 -4.47 -10.02 15.69
C THR A 206 -4.44 -8.49 15.76
N THR A 207 -3.52 -7.92 16.54
CA THR A 207 -3.39 -6.46 16.65
C THR A 207 -2.95 -5.85 15.32
N LEU A 208 -2.00 -6.48 14.62
CA LEU A 208 -1.50 -6.02 13.33
C LEU A 208 -2.58 -6.11 12.25
N ILE A 209 -3.40 -7.17 12.23
CA ILE A 209 -4.55 -7.28 11.32
C ILE A 209 -5.50 -6.08 11.52
N ALA A 210 -5.85 -5.76 12.76
CA ALA A 210 -6.71 -4.62 13.08
C ALA A 210 -6.09 -3.28 12.63
N VAL A 211 -4.80 -3.06 12.90
CA VAL A 211 -4.10 -1.83 12.50
C VAL A 211 -3.98 -1.71 10.98
N LYS A 212 -3.67 -2.80 10.27
CA LYS A 212 -3.59 -2.79 8.80
C LYS A 212 -4.95 -2.47 8.18
N HIS A 213 -6.01 -3.11 8.65
CA HIS A 213 -7.37 -2.86 8.17
C HIS A 213 -7.79 -1.41 8.43
N TRP A 214 -7.57 -0.90 9.65
CA TRP A 214 -7.77 0.51 9.97
C TRP A 214 -6.98 1.41 9.01
N ALA A 215 -5.68 1.21 8.84
CA ALA A 215 -4.84 2.06 8.00
C ALA A 215 -5.29 2.11 6.52
N ARG A 216 -5.76 0.98 5.96
CA ARG A 216 -6.32 0.92 4.61
C ARG A 216 -7.62 1.72 4.49
N ILE A 217 -8.58 1.46 5.37
CA ILE A 217 -9.85 2.21 5.40
C ILE A 217 -9.59 3.72 5.52
N ARG A 218 -8.62 4.11 6.36
CA ARG A 218 -8.26 5.52 6.56
C ARG A 218 -7.45 6.14 5.41
N GLY A 219 -7.07 5.36 4.39
CA GLY A 219 -6.30 5.80 3.22
C GLY A 219 -4.89 6.28 3.55
N ILE A 220 -4.25 5.60 4.51
CA ILE A 220 -2.89 5.89 4.98
C ILE A 220 -1.98 4.65 4.90
N TYR A 221 -2.33 3.69 4.04
CA TYR A 221 -1.58 2.46 3.80
C TYR A 221 -0.95 2.47 2.40
N SER A 222 0.23 3.08 2.24
CA SER A 222 1.05 2.97 1.03
C SER A 222 2.43 3.60 1.27
N ASN A 223 3.49 2.80 1.28
CA ASN A 223 4.86 3.33 1.41
C ASN A 223 5.28 4.13 0.17
N VAL A 224 4.81 3.73 -1.02
CA VAL A 224 5.14 4.39 -2.29
C VAL A 224 4.57 5.81 -2.32
N LEU A 225 3.35 6.00 -1.83
CA LEU A 225 2.68 7.30 -1.75
C LEU A 225 3.14 8.15 -0.54
N GLY A 226 4.18 7.73 0.18
CA GLY A 226 4.73 8.47 1.32
C GLY A 226 3.96 8.30 2.62
N PHE A 227 3.10 7.27 2.72
CA PHE A 227 2.52 6.80 3.99
C PHE A 227 3.30 5.58 4.51
N LEU A 228 2.67 4.74 5.33
CA LEU A 228 3.27 3.56 5.92
C LEU A 228 2.77 2.29 5.21
N GLY A 229 3.70 1.40 4.85
CA GLY A 229 3.44 0.07 4.34
C GLY A 229 3.43 -1.00 5.43
N GLY A 230 3.28 -2.27 5.02
CA GLY A 230 3.06 -3.40 5.92
C GLY A 230 4.15 -3.57 6.99
N VAL A 231 5.43 -3.49 6.62
CA VAL A 231 6.55 -3.62 7.55
C VAL A 231 6.62 -2.48 8.57
N ASN A 232 6.24 -1.26 8.17
CA ASN A 232 6.22 -0.11 9.08
C ASN A 232 5.18 -0.34 10.19
N TRP A 233 3.95 -0.74 9.80
CA TRP A 233 2.89 -1.06 10.75
C TRP A 233 3.25 -2.25 11.64
N ALA A 234 3.91 -3.28 11.08
CA ALA A 234 4.40 -4.43 11.85
C ALA A 234 5.40 -4.01 12.93
N ILE A 235 6.37 -3.17 12.61
CA ILE A 235 7.34 -2.64 13.58
C ILE A 235 6.63 -1.80 14.65
N LEU A 236 5.70 -0.92 14.25
CA LEU A 236 4.95 -0.10 15.21
C LEU A 236 4.13 -0.97 16.18
N VAL A 237 3.44 -2.01 15.70
CA VAL A 237 2.67 -2.92 16.55
C VAL A 237 3.58 -3.77 17.44
N ALA A 238 4.67 -4.33 16.88
CA ALA A 238 5.64 -5.12 17.64
C ALA A 238 6.20 -4.33 18.82
N ARG A 239 6.46 -3.03 18.63
CA ARG A 239 6.94 -2.15 19.71
C ARG A 239 5.93 -2.00 20.84
N ILE A 240 4.64 -1.92 20.53
CA ILE A 240 3.57 -1.88 21.53
C ILE A 240 3.47 -3.21 22.28
N CYS A 241 3.63 -4.34 21.59
CA CYS A 241 3.70 -5.65 22.23
C CYS A 241 4.88 -5.73 23.21
N GLN A 242 6.06 -5.18 22.88
CA GLN A 242 7.21 -5.12 23.79
C GLN A 242 6.93 -4.28 25.05
N PHE A 243 6.23 -3.15 24.90
CA PHE A 243 5.85 -2.32 26.05
C PHE A 243 4.83 -2.99 26.97
N TYR A 244 4.02 -3.91 26.43
CA TYR A 244 2.84 -4.45 27.11
C TYR A 244 2.70 -5.97 26.89
N PRO A 245 3.66 -6.78 27.34
CA PRO A 245 3.80 -8.19 26.96
C PRO A 245 2.61 -9.07 27.33
N ASN A 246 1.89 -8.72 28.40
CA ASN A 246 0.81 -9.53 28.95
C ASN A 246 -0.59 -9.06 28.52
N SER A 247 -0.71 -8.00 27.71
CA SER A 247 -2.00 -7.42 27.30
C SER A 247 -2.63 -8.14 26.11
N LEU A 248 -3.96 -8.09 26.02
CA LEU A 248 -4.74 -8.66 24.91
C LEU A 248 -4.80 -7.71 23.70
N PRO A 249 -5.10 -8.21 22.48
CA PRO A 249 -5.21 -7.40 21.26
C PRO A 249 -6.02 -6.11 21.39
N ALA A 250 -7.18 -6.13 22.04
CA ALA A 250 -7.98 -4.91 22.27
C ALA A 250 -7.20 -3.84 23.04
N SER A 251 -6.60 -4.20 24.18
CA SER A 251 -5.81 -3.26 24.99
C SER A 251 -4.53 -2.83 24.25
N LEU A 252 -3.91 -3.71 23.46
CA LEU A 252 -2.76 -3.38 22.61
C LEU A 252 -3.14 -2.35 21.54
N LEU A 253 -4.30 -2.48 20.91
CA LEU A 253 -4.82 -1.56 19.91
C LEU A 253 -5.11 -0.17 20.50
N SER A 254 -5.74 -0.09 21.67
CA SER A 254 -5.91 1.19 22.38
C SER A 254 -4.58 1.84 22.74
N ARG A 255 -3.62 1.05 23.25
CA ARG A 255 -2.28 1.52 23.62
C ARG A 255 -1.47 1.96 22.41
N PHE A 256 -1.66 1.32 21.26
CA PHE A 256 -1.06 1.72 19.99
C PHE A 256 -1.41 3.18 19.65
N PHE A 257 -2.70 3.52 19.65
CA PHE A 257 -3.12 4.90 19.34
C PHE A 257 -2.68 5.89 20.41
N ARG A 258 -2.83 5.53 21.69
CA ARG A 258 -2.40 6.38 22.81
C ARG A 258 -0.92 6.74 22.76
N ILE A 259 -0.05 5.76 22.49
CA ILE A 259 1.39 5.98 22.42
C ILE A 259 1.74 6.79 21.17
N TYR A 260 1.25 6.40 20.00
CA TYR A 260 1.69 7.02 18.74
C TYR A 260 1.08 8.39 18.45
N GLN A 261 -0.08 8.73 19.02
CA GLN A 261 -0.57 10.12 18.94
C GLN A 261 0.31 11.09 19.75
N MET A 262 0.89 10.62 20.86
CA MET A 262 1.79 11.40 21.72
C MET A 262 3.26 11.31 21.31
N TRP A 263 3.62 10.44 20.36
CA TRP A 263 5.01 10.20 20.00
C TRP A 263 5.66 11.46 19.42
N THR A 264 6.81 11.83 19.97
CA THR A 264 7.55 13.03 19.56
C THR A 264 8.47 12.69 18.39
N TRP A 265 7.94 12.78 17.18
CA TRP A 265 8.73 12.69 15.95
C TRP A 265 9.72 13.86 15.82
N PRO A 266 10.96 13.65 15.31
CA PRO A 266 11.45 12.48 14.59
C PRO A 266 12.21 11.47 15.47
N ASN A 267 11.90 11.31 16.76
CA ASN A 267 12.53 10.26 17.56
C ASN A 267 12.24 8.88 16.94
N PRO A 268 13.26 8.02 16.72
CA PRO A 268 13.09 6.78 15.99
C PRO A 268 12.36 5.71 16.80
N ILE A 269 11.56 4.92 16.10
CA ILE A 269 11.05 3.64 16.62
C ILE A 269 12.05 2.55 16.27
N MET A 270 12.52 1.85 17.30
CA MET A 270 13.44 0.72 17.21
C MET A 270 12.90 -0.41 18.10
N LEU A 271 12.91 -1.64 17.59
CA LEU A 271 12.52 -2.83 18.39
C LEU A 271 13.68 -3.35 19.23
N ASP A 272 14.91 -3.16 18.76
CA ASP A 272 16.11 -3.63 19.40
C ASP A 272 17.32 -2.78 18.99
N ARG A 273 18.44 -2.94 19.68
CA ARG A 273 19.73 -2.42 19.22
C ARG A 273 20.23 -3.32 18.10
N VAL A 274 20.60 -2.70 16.98
CA VAL A 274 21.22 -3.41 15.86
C VAL A 274 22.70 -3.06 15.86
N ASP A 275 23.50 -3.96 16.43
CA ASP A 275 24.95 -3.85 16.43
C ASP A 275 25.51 -4.28 15.06
N ASN A 276 26.73 -3.85 14.74
CA ASN A 276 27.48 -4.32 13.56
C ASN A 276 28.78 -5.00 14.01
N PRO A 277 28.72 -6.15 14.70
CA PRO A 277 29.91 -6.78 15.26
C PRO A 277 30.87 -7.26 14.16
N LEU A 278 30.36 -7.55 12.97
CA LEU A 278 31.15 -8.08 11.85
C LEU A 278 31.81 -6.99 10.99
N ASN A 279 31.44 -5.72 11.16
CA ASN A 279 31.94 -4.59 10.37
C ASN A 279 31.94 -4.84 8.86
N LEU A 280 30.86 -5.42 8.31
CA LEU A 280 30.77 -5.81 6.89
C LEU A 280 30.66 -4.63 5.90
N GLY A 281 30.87 -3.40 6.36
CA GLY A 281 30.86 -2.21 5.50
C GLY A 281 29.49 -1.74 5.02
N PHE A 282 28.39 -2.47 5.27
CA PHE A 282 27.05 -2.01 4.89
C PHE A 282 26.62 -0.82 5.73
N SER A 283 26.12 0.22 5.05
CA SER A 283 25.65 1.45 5.68
C SER A 283 24.30 1.23 6.36
N GLY A 284 24.27 1.36 7.69
CA GLY A 284 23.04 1.41 8.47
C GLY A 284 22.53 2.85 8.68
N TRP A 285 21.25 2.98 9.03
CA TRP A 285 20.63 4.25 9.38
C TRP A 285 21.32 4.85 10.61
N ASN A 286 21.89 6.04 10.45
CA ASN A 286 22.56 6.75 11.53
C ASN A 286 22.47 8.27 11.34
N PRO A 287 21.53 8.95 12.01
CA PRO A 287 21.35 10.40 11.87
C PRO A 287 22.52 11.21 12.46
N LYS A 288 23.40 10.62 13.28
CA LYS A 288 24.57 11.37 13.77
C LYS A 288 25.62 11.56 12.69
N ILE A 289 25.73 10.60 11.78
CA ILE A 289 26.77 10.55 10.74
C ILE A 289 26.21 11.01 9.39
N ASN A 290 25.04 10.49 8.99
CA ASN A 290 24.47 10.72 7.68
C ASN A 290 23.46 11.88 7.68
N VAL A 291 23.72 12.92 6.87
CA VAL A 291 22.84 14.10 6.75
C VAL A 291 21.45 13.71 6.23
N ARG A 292 21.36 12.76 5.29
CA ARG A 292 20.08 12.30 4.73
C ARG A 292 19.20 11.69 5.82
N ASP A 293 19.80 10.93 6.73
CA ASP A 293 19.10 10.29 7.84
C ASP A 293 18.57 11.30 8.86
N ARG A 294 19.25 12.44 9.04
CA ARG A 294 18.78 13.55 9.90
C ARG A 294 17.50 14.20 9.40
N LEU A 295 17.25 14.15 8.10
CA LEU A 295 16.08 14.77 7.47
C LEU A 295 14.84 13.88 7.52
N HIS A 296 14.96 12.63 8.00
CA HIS A 296 13.82 11.71 8.11
C HIS A 296 12.81 12.20 9.16
N LEU A 297 11.55 12.33 8.75
CA LEU A 297 10.49 12.94 9.56
C LEU A 297 9.82 11.96 10.53
N MET A 298 9.73 10.67 10.16
CA MET A 298 9.07 9.62 10.94
C MET A 298 9.88 8.32 10.89
N PRO A 299 11.08 8.27 11.49
CA PRO A 299 11.97 7.12 11.33
C PRO A 299 11.43 5.86 12.06
N ILE A 300 11.23 4.78 11.30
CA ILE A 300 10.83 3.45 11.78
C ILE A 300 11.90 2.47 11.31
N ILE A 301 12.73 2.01 12.24
CA ILE A 301 13.99 1.34 11.93
C ILE A 301 13.81 -0.18 11.89
N THR A 302 14.32 -0.82 10.84
CA THR A 302 14.29 -2.27 10.71
C THR A 302 15.21 -2.93 11.77
N PRO A 303 14.79 -4.05 12.38
CA PRO A 303 15.49 -4.64 13.53
C PRO A 303 16.63 -5.59 13.16
N ALA A 304 16.92 -5.79 11.87
CA ALA A 304 18.00 -6.68 11.40
C ALA A 304 19.12 -5.86 10.75
N TYR A 305 20.37 -6.31 10.91
CA TYR A 305 21.52 -5.68 10.27
C TYR A 305 21.53 -5.95 8.75
N PRO A 306 21.83 -4.93 7.91
CA PRO A 306 21.98 -3.52 8.25
C PRO A 306 20.63 -2.85 8.55
N ALA A 307 20.53 -2.14 9.68
CA ALA A 307 19.32 -1.43 10.07
C ALA A 307 19.07 -0.25 9.12
N LEU A 308 17.85 -0.11 8.60
CA LEU A 308 17.45 0.94 7.67
C LEU A 308 16.19 1.63 8.17
N ASN A 309 16.01 2.91 7.81
CA ASN A 309 14.71 3.55 8.00
C ASN A 309 13.73 3.01 6.95
N SER A 310 12.73 2.25 7.38
CA SER A 310 11.71 1.67 6.50
C SER A 310 10.65 2.67 6.03
N SER A 311 10.55 3.85 6.63
CA SER A 311 9.55 4.90 6.36
C SER A 311 10.19 6.19 5.83
N TYR A 312 11.28 6.06 5.06
CA TYR A 312 12.03 7.19 4.50
C TYR A 312 11.22 8.03 3.48
N ASN A 313 10.11 7.49 2.96
CA ASN A 313 9.23 8.18 2.02
C ASN A 313 8.26 9.17 2.68
N VAL A 314 8.12 9.15 4.02
CA VAL A 314 7.19 10.04 4.74
C VAL A 314 7.58 11.50 4.55
N MET A 315 6.61 12.32 4.14
CA MET A 315 6.73 13.76 3.86
C MET A 315 5.99 14.57 4.95
N ALA A 316 6.11 15.90 4.98
CA ALA A 316 5.48 16.67 6.04
C ALA A 316 3.94 16.62 5.94
N SER A 317 3.38 16.59 4.72
CA SER A 317 1.94 16.43 4.52
C SER A 317 1.44 15.06 4.99
N THR A 318 2.11 13.97 4.63
CA THR A 318 1.67 12.63 5.04
C THR A 318 1.91 12.37 6.52
N LEU A 319 3.00 12.87 7.12
CA LEU A 319 3.20 12.86 8.57
C LEU A 319 2.07 13.59 9.30
N ARG A 320 1.66 14.77 8.83
CA ARG A 320 0.53 15.51 9.40
C ARG A 320 -0.77 14.70 9.35
N ILE A 321 -1.01 13.98 8.26
CA ILE A 321 -2.20 13.12 8.09
C ILE A 321 -2.11 11.92 9.04
N LEU A 322 -0.96 11.23 9.09
CA LEU A 322 -0.71 10.11 10.00
C LEU A 322 -0.95 10.50 11.46
N LYS A 323 -0.37 11.63 11.93
CA LYS A 323 -0.60 12.14 13.29
C LYS A 323 -2.08 12.42 13.55
N ALA A 324 -2.76 13.02 12.59
CA ALA A 324 -4.19 13.34 12.73
C ALA A 324 -5.07 12.08 12.77
N GLU A 325 -4.74 11.04 12.00
CA GLU A 325 -5.46 9.75 12.04
C GLU A 325 -5.14 8.97 13.31
N LEU A 326 -3.89 8.96 13.79
CA LEU A 326 -3.53 8.36 15.08
C LEU A 326 -4.27 9.01 16.25
N GLY A 327 -4.39 10.35 16.25
CA GLY A 327 -5.21 11.08 17.23
C GLY A 327 -6.69 10.70 17.16
N ARG A 328 -7.27 10.61 15.95
CA ARG A 328 -8.65 10.12 15.78
C ARG A 328 -8.82 8.68 16.28
N GLY A 329 -7.87 7.80 15.99
CA GLY A 329 -7.86 6.43 16.48
C GLY A 329 -7.89 6.39 18.01
N PHE A 330 -7.09 7.25 18.67
CA PHE A 330 -7.09 7.38 20.12
C PHE A 330 -8.45 7.78 20.66
N ASP A 331 -9.06 8.84 20.11
CA ASP A 331 -10.40 9.30 20.51
C ASP A 331 -11.44 8.18 20.39
N ARG A 332 -11.40 7.41 19.28
CA ARG A 332 -12.32 6.27 19.07
C ARG A 332 -12.07 5.14 20.08
N THR A 333 -10.83 4.77 20.32
CA THR A 333 -10.54 3.73 21.32
C THR A 333 -10.93 4.16 22.73
N LEU A 334 -10.83 5.45 23.06
CA LEU A 334 -11.30 5.98 24.34
C LEU A 334 -12.83 5.95 24.45
N GLU A 335 -13.56 6.29 23.38
CA GLU A 335 -15.02 6.13 23.32
C GLU A 335 -15.44 4.66 23.53
N ILE A 336 -14.69 3.71 22.96
CA ILE A 336 -14.95 2.27 23.11
C ILE A 336 -14.68 1.80 24.55
N GLU A 337 -13.53 2.17 25.12
CA GLU A 337 -13.17 1.86 26.51
C GLU A 337 -14.19 2.43 27.51
N THR A 338 -14.76 3.61 27.21
CA THR A 338 -15.79 4.26 28.03
C THR A 338 -17.21 3.83 27.69
N LYS A 339 -17.38 2.76 26.89
CA LYS A 339 -18.68 2.15 26.51
C LYS A 339 -19.63 3.10 25.76
N LYS A 340 -19.08 4.10 25.06
CA LYS A 340 -19.82 5.05 24.21
C LYS A 340 -19.87 4.64 22.74
N ALA A 341 -19.03 3.70 22.33
CA ALA A 341 -18.95 3.20 20.97
C ALA A 341 -18.52 1.72 20.93
N SER A 342 -18.72 1.07 19.79
CA SER A 342 -18.23 -0.27 19.47
C SER A 342 -17.00 -0.23 18.56
N TRP A 343 -16.29 -1.35 18.44
CA TRP A 343 -15.11 -1.48 17.55
C TRP A 343 -15.40 -1.16 16.08
N THR A 344 -16.63 -1.40 15.61
CA THR A 344 -17.06 -0.99 14.26
C THR A 344 -16.84 0.50 13.99
N LYS A 345 -16.95 1.36 15.02
CA LYS A 345 -16.71 2.82 14.92
C LYS A 345 -15.26 3.15 14.54
N LEU A 346 -14.29 2.32 14.95
CA LEU A 346 -12.89 2.50 14.62
C LEU A 346 -12.62 2.24 13.13
N PHE A 347 -13.38 1.32 12.53
CA PHE A 347 -13.24 0.89 11.13
C PHE A 347 -14.23 1.60 10.20
N VAL A 348 -14.74 2.77 10.58
CA VAL A 348 -15.56 3.61 9.69
C VAL A 348 -14.65 4.37 8.73
N ALA A 349 -15.06 4.43 7.47
CA ALA A 349 -14.39 5.17 6.42
C ALA A 349 -14.21 6.66 6.76
N PRO A 350 -13.15 7.31 6.27
CA PRO A 350 -12.98 8.73 6.40
C PRO A 350 -13.99 9.45 5.50
N VAL A 351 -14.55 10.55 6.00
CA VAL A 351 -15.30 11.51 5.19
C VAL A 351 -14.38 12.33 4.28
N PHE A 352 -13.46 11.67 3.56
CA PHE A 352 -12.36 12.28 2.79
C PHE A 352 -12.88 13.33 1.81
N PHE A 353 -13.85 12.97 0.97
CA PHE A 353 -14.42 13.87 -0.02
C PHE A 353 -15.23 15.02 0.58
N GLN A 354 -15.60 14.96 1.87
CA GLN A 354 -16.33 16.05 2.56
C GLN A 354 -15.36 17.07 3.17
N ARG A 355 -14.08 16.69 3.36
CA ARG A 355 -13.07 17.53 4.03
C ARG A 355 -12.49 18.64 3.17
N SER A 356 -12.64 18.53 1.85
CA SER A 356 -12.14 19.47 0.86
C SER A 356 -13.21 19.77 -0.18
N LYS A 357 -13.21 21.01 -0.69
CA LYS A 357 -14.08 21.42 -1.80
C LYS A 357 -13.43 21.17 -3.16
N HIS A 358 -12.10 21.16 -3.18
CA HIS A 358 -11.26 21.03 -4.37
C HIS A 358 -10.35 19.83 -4.25
N PHE A 359 -10.16 19.13 -5.37
CA PHE A 359 -9.30 17.96 -5.48
C PHE A 359 -8.49 18.05 -6.76
N LEU A 360 -7.29 17.47 -6.75
CA LEU A 360 -6.66 16.98 -7.97
C LEU A 360 -7.02 15.51 -8.13
N ARG A 361 -7.50 15.14 -9.31
CA ARG A 361 -7.68 13.75 -9.72
C ARG A 361 -6.52 13.39 -10.65
N VAL A 362 -5.68 12.45 -10.24
CA VAL A 362 -4.72 11.79 -11.13
C VAL A 362 -5.43 10.61 -11.77
N GLN A 363 -5.49 10.59 -13.08
CA GLN A 363 -6.06 9.51 -13.88
C GLN A 363 -4.94 8.85 -14.67
N ILE A 364 -4.83 7.53 -14.54
CA ILE A 364 -3.86 6.69 -15.25
C ILE A 364 -4.66 5.75 -16.14
N THR A 365 -4.35 5.68 -17.43
CA THR A 365 -5.10 4.84 -18.38
C THR A 365 -4.19 4.05 -19.31
N ALA A 366 -4.62 2.85 -19.71
CA ALA A 366 -4.04 2.13 -20.83
C ALA A 366 -5.11 1.31 -21.60
N ASN A 367 -4.86 1.01 -22.87
CA ASN A 367 -5.79 0.32 -23.77
C ASN A 367 -5.76 -1.23 -23.66
N ASN A 368 -4.97 -1.77 -22.74
CA ASN A 368 -4.99 -3.20 -22.38
C ASN A 368 -4.39 -3.38 -20.98
N ALA A 369 -4.61 -4.56 -20.39
CA ALA A 369 -4.18 -4.88 -19.02
C ALA A 369 -2.65 -4.92 -18.86
N GLU A 370 -1.93 -5.43 -19.86
CA GLU A 370 -0.48 -5.61 -19.77
C GLU A 370 0.25 -4.26 -19.66
N ASP A 371 -0.08 -3.36 -20.58
CA ASP A 371 0.38 -1.97 -20.61
C ASP A 371 -0.04 -1.22 -19.36
N PHE A 372 -1.29 -1.43 -18.92
CA PHE A 372 -1.82 -0.78 -17.73
C PHE A 372 -0.99 -1.11 -16.50
N ASP A 373 -0.67 -2.38 -16.28
CA ASP A 373 0.07 -2.79 -15.09
C ASP A 373 1.48 -2.16 -15.05
N GLY A 374 2.18 -2.11 -16.19
CA GLY A 374 3.49 -1.49 -16.28
C GLY A 374 3.42 0.04 -16.12
N TRP A 375 2.49 0.68 -16.83
CA TRP A 375 2.30 2.12 -16.80
C TRP A 375 1.84 2.62 -15.43
N PHE A 376 0.87 1.92 -14.82
CA PHE A 376 0.40 2.18 -13.47
C PHE A 376 1.55 2.12 -12.46
N GLY A 377 2.34 1.03 -12.47
CA GLY A 377 3.48 0.90 -11.56
C GLY A 377 4.53 2.00 -11.75
N TRP A 378 4.79 2.41 -12.99
CA TRP A 378 5.69 3.53 -13.28
C TRP A 378 5.18 4.87 -12.73
N VAL A 379 3.91 5.20 -12.95
CA VAL A 379 3.32 6.45 -12.46
C VAL A 379 3.17 6.43 -10.93
N GLU A 380 2.71 5.32 -10.35
CA GLU A 380 2.54 5.14 -8.91
C GLU A 380 3.86 5.39 -8.16
N SER A 381 4.94 4.78 -8.63
CA SER A 381 6.27 4.95 -8.03
C SER A 381 6.80 6.39 -8.07
N ARG A 382 6.21 7.27 -8.90
CA ARG A 382 6.61 8.68 -9.05
C ARG A 382 5.65 9.66 -8.42
N LEU A 383 4.43 9.27 -8.05
CA LEU A 383 3.43 10.17 -7.47
C LEU A 383 3.91 10.95 -6.24
N ARG A 384 4.83 10.36 -5.46
CA ARG A 384 5.46 11.07 -4.35
C ARG A 384 6.20 12.34 -4.78
N HIS A 385 6.80 12.37 -5.98
CA HIS A 385 7.44 13.55 -6.54
C HIS A 385 6.44 14.67 -6.83
N LEU A 386 5.23 14.32 -7.31
CA LEU A 386 4.13 15.27 -7.45
C LEU A 386 3.75 15.85 -6.07
N PHE A 387 3.59 14.99 -5.05
CA PHE A 387 3.23 15.44 -3.71
C PHE A 387 4.28 16.38 -3.11
N LEU A 388 5.57 16.09 -3.27
CA LEU A 388 6.66 16.94 -2.79
C LEU A 388 6.63 18.33 -3.46
N ARG A 389 6.38 18.38 -4.77
CA ARG A 389 6.27 19.65 -5.50
C ARG A 389 5.05 20.46 -5.07
N LEU A 390 3.91 19.81 -4.88
CA LEU A 390 2.69 20.46 -4.39
C LEU A 390 2.84 20.94 -2.93
N GLU A 391 3.47 20.15 -2.07
CA GLU A 391 3.73 20.51 -0.67
C GLU A 391 4.68 21.72 -0.52
N ALA A 392 5.58 21.91 -1.48
CA ALA A 392 6.50 23.05 -1.49
C ALA A 392 5.81 24.39 -1.80
N LEU A 393 4.58 24.38 -2.33
CA LEU A 393 3.82 25.60 -2.60
C LEU A 393 3.23 26.16 -1.29
N PRO A 394 3.47 27.45 -0.96
CA PRO A 394 3.06 28.02 0.33
C PRO A 394 1.53 28.17 0.46
N ASP A 395 0.84 28.36 -0.66
CA ASP A 395 -0.60 28.68 -0.69
C ASP A 395 -1.50 27.45 -0.67
N ILE A 396 -0.94 26.25 -0.52
CA ILE A 396 -1.70 25.00 -0.55
C ILE A 396 -1.30 24.04 0.55
N ARG A 397 -2.28 23.29 1.02
CA ARG A 397 -2.07 22.08 1.82
C ARG A 397 -2.72 20.92 1.12
N ILE A 398 -1.91 19.92 0.77
CA ILE A 398 -2.39 18.69 0.18
C ILE A 398 -2.83 17.67 1.24
N HIS A 399 -3.77 16.82 0.83
CA HIS A 399 -4.21 15.64 1.53
C HIS A 399 -4.35 14.48 0.53
N PRO A 400 -3.24 13.82 0.16
CA PRO A 400 -3.31 12.60 -0.65
C PRO A 400 -4.13 11.54 0.08
N PHE A 401 -4.98 10.81 -0.65
CA PHE A 401 -5.71 9.66 -0.15
C PHE A 401 -5.11 8.41 -0.78
N ALA A 402 -4.45 7.57 0.01
CA ALA A 402 -3.74 6.39 -0.50
C ALA A 402 -4.72 5.25 -0.83
N ARG A 403 -5.59 5.52 -1.81
CA ARG A 403 -6.57 4.60 -2.36
C ARG A 403 -6.75 4.90 -3.84
N PHE A 404 -6.61 3.86 -4.64
CA PHE A 404 -6.87 3.89 -6.07
C PHE A 404 -8.29 3.41 -6.37
N PHE A 405 -8.89 3.97 -7.41
CA PHE A 405 -10.23 3.61 -7.86
C PHE A 405 -10.13 3.08 -9.29
N ASP A 406 -10.11 1.75 -9.40
CA ASP A 406 -9.83 1.05 -10.65
C ASP A 406 -11.10 0.59 -11.35
N PHE A 407 -11.17 0.78 -12.67
CA PHE A 407 -12.30 0.37 -13.50
C PHE A 407 -11.88 0.17 -14.96
N VAL A 408 -12.66 -0.59 -15.71
CA VAL A 408 -12.47 -0.81 -17.15
C VAL A 408 -13.69 -0.29 -17.89
N GLU A 409 -13.44 0.56 -18.88
CA GLU A 409 -14.45 1.04 -19.82
C GLU A 409 -14.29 0.32 -21.15
N THR A 410 -15.40 -0.10 -21.76
CA THR A 410 -15.37 -0.61 -23.14
C THR A 410 -15.72 0.51 -24.10
N LYS A 411 -14.80 0.85 -25.01
CA LYS A 411 -15.03 1.83 -26.09
C LYS A 411 -15.20 1.11 -27.43
N ASP A 412 -16.19 1.55 -28.20
CA ASP A 412 -16.35 1.15 -29.59
C ASP A 412 -15.35 1.97 -30.44
N GLU A 413 -14.39 1.32 -31.09
CA GLU A 413 -13.35 2.01 -31.89
C GLU A 413 -13.91 2.72 -33.13
N SER A 414 -15.09 2.29 -33.61
CA SER A 414 -15.89 2.95 -34.65
C SER A 414 -17.24 2.22 -34.80
N PRO A 415 -18.29 2.85 -35.36
CA PRO A 415 -19.55 2.17 -35.66
C PRO A 415 -19.44 1.05 -36.72
N GLU A 416 -18.29 0.90 -37.39
CA GLU A 416 -18.09 -0.01 -38.52
C GLU A 416 -17.12 -1.19 -38.21
N SER A 417 -16.46 -1.19 -37.05
CA SER A 417 -15.57 -2.28 -36.62
C SER A 417 -16.12 -3.00 -35.39
N SER A 418 -16.19 -4.34 -35.42
CA SER A 418 -16.57 -5.18 -34.27
C SER A 418 -15.49 -5.29 -33.18
N SER A 419 -14.41 -4.50 -33.26
CA SER A 419 -13.33 -4.45 -32.27
C SER A 419 -13.76 -3.61 -31.07
N LYS A 420 -13.84 -4.25 -29.90
CA LYS A 420 -14.07 -3.59 -28.61
C LYS A 420 -12.72 -3.30 -27.97
N CYS A 421 -12.42 -2.03 -27.69
CA CYS A 421 -11.22 -1.65 -26.96
C CYS A 421 -11.57 -1.52 -25.47
N GLU A 422 -10.94 -2.32 -24.61
CA GLU A 422 -11.04 -2.20 -23.16
C GLU A 422 -9.99 -1.18 -22.66
N VAL A 423 -10.45 -0.08 -22.07
CA VAL A 423 -9.59 0.93 -21.47
C VAL A 423 -9.57 0.73 -19.96
N HIS A 424 -8.40 0.33 -19.46
CA HIS A 424 -8.12 0.20 -18.04
C HIS A 424 -7.80 1.57 -17.45
N THR A 425 -8.47 1.94 -16.35
CA THR A 425 -8.32 3.25 -15.72
C THR A 425 -8.17 3.11 -14.21
N SER A 426 -7.24 3.87 -13.63
CA SER A 426 -7.16 4.11 -12.19
C SER A 426 -7.22 5.58 -11.86
N TRP A 427 -8.00 5.93 -10.84
CA TRP A 427 -8.02 7.28 -10.27
C TRP A 427 -7.39 7.32 -8.88
N LEU A 428 -6.66 8.40 -8.62
CA LEU A 428 -6.22 8.81 -7.28
C LEU A 428 -6.67 10.25 -7.02
N PHE A 429 -7.13 10.53 -5.80
CA PHE A 429 -7.55 11.87 -5.39
C PHE A 429 -6.63 12.50 -4.36
N ILE A 430 -6.31 13.77 -4.56
CA ILE A 430 -5.55 14.62 -3.63
C ILE A 430 -6.46 15.76 -3.19
N GLY A 431 -6.88 15.76 -1.93
CA GLY A 431 -7.67 16.86 -1.38
C GLY A 431 -6.83 18.12 -1.22
N LEU A 432 -7.37 19.26 -1.65
CA LEU A 432 -6.69 20.55 -1.57
C LEU A 432 -7.34 21.43 -0.51
N LYS A 433 -6.51 22.14 0.25
CA LYS A 433 -6.94 23.23 1.13
C LYS A 433 -6.06 24.44 0.89
N PHE A 434 -6.70 25.60 0.77
CA PHE A 434 -6.02 26.89 0.59
C PHE A 434 -6.08 27.62 1.93
N PRO A 435 -4.93 27.81 2.64
CA PRO A 435 -4.88 28.62 3.83
C PRO A 435 -5.38 30.04 3.55
N ALA A 436 -5.95 30.71 4.56
CA ALA A 436 -6.33 32.11 4.41
C ALA A 436 -5.07 32.95 4.10
N PRO A 437 -5.14 33.94 3.19
CA PRO A 437 -4.02 34.82 2.90
C PRO A 437 -3.52 35.48 4.19
N THR A 438 -2.20 35.59 4.35
CA THR A 438 -1.59 36.22 5.53
C THR A 438 -1.80 37.75 5.55
N ALA A 439 -2.18 38.33 4.41
CA ALA A 439 -2.56 39.74 4.26
C ALA A 439 -4.10 39.87 4.19
N ALA A 440 -4.64 40.92 4.82
CA ALA A 440 -6.08 41.20 4.80
C ALA A 440 -6.57 41.25 3.34
N PRO A 441 -7.62 40.49 2.97
CA PRO A 441 -8.13 40.50 1.62
C PRO A 441 -8.61 41.91 1.29
N VAL A 442 -8.04 42.50 0.23
CA VAL A 442 -8.69 43.61 -0.47
C VAL A 442 -10.05 43.07 -0.90
N THR A 443 -11.12 43.69 -0.41
CA THR A 443 -12.51 43.23 -0.56
C THR A 443 -12.80 42.84 -2.01
N GLY A 444 -13.14 41.57 -2.24
CA GLY A 444 -13.56 41.06 -3.56
C GLY A 444 -12.49 40.36 -4.42
N ALA A 445 -11.23 40.25 -3.97
CA ALA A 445 -10.19 39.57 -4.74
C ALA A 445 -10.36 38.04 -4.74
N THR A 446 -10.54 37.44 -5.92
CA THR A 446 -10.47 35.99 -6.14
C THR A 446 -9.02 35.52 -5.96
N HIS A 447 -8.76 34.66 -4.98
CA HIS A 447 -7.45 34.06 -4.77
C HIS A 447 -7.31 32.81 -5.67
N ASN A 448 -6.51 32.94 -6.73
CA ASN A 448 -6.21 31.86 -7.66
C ASN A 448 -4.81 31.32 -7.37
N VAL A 449 -4.70 30.01 -7.21
CA VAL A 449 -3.41 29.31 -7.07
C VAL A 449 -3.18 28.51 -8.35
N ASP A 450 -2.11 28.83 -9.07
CA ASP A 450 -1.74 28.15 -10.31
C ASP A 450 -0.93 26.88 -10.01
N LEU A 451 -1.48 25.72 -10.37
CA LEU A 451 -0.84 24.41 -10.22
C LEU A 451 -0.29 23.86 -11.55
N THR A 452 -0.52 24.57 -12.66
CA THR A 452 -0.27 24.09 -14.02
C THR A 452 1.21 23.80 -14.26
N GLY A 453 2.10 24.64 -13.73
CA GLY A 453 3.56 24.43 -13.81
C GLY A 453 3.98 23.12 -13.14
N VAL A 454 3.55 22.88 -11.89
CA VAL A 454 3.87 21.66 -11.14
C VAL A 454 3.33 20.41 -11.84
N ILE A 455 2.10 20.48 -12.36
CA ILE A 455 1.46 19.38 -13.08
C ILE A 455 2.22 19.06 -14.37
N ARG A 456 2.54 20.08 -15.18
CA ARG A 456 3.28 19.91 -16.43
C ARG A 456 4.66 19.30 -16.20
N ASP A 457 5.39 19.80 -15.20
CA ASP A 457 6.71 19.27 -14.89
C ASP A 457 6.64 17.81 -14.40
N PHE A 458 5.53 17.40 -13.79
CA PHE A 458 5.33 16.01 -13.36
C PHE A 458 4.98 15.11 -14.55
N ALA A 459 4.12 15.58 -15.45
CA ALA A 459 3.81 14.88 -16.70
C ALA A 459 5.08 14.62 -17.53
N LEU A 460 5.92 15.65 -17.72
CA LEU A 460 7.22 15.50 -18.41
C LEU A 460 8.15 14.50 -17.73
N TYR A 461 8.05 14.33 -16.41
CA TYR A 461 8.86 13.34 -15.69
C TYR A 461 8.33 11.92 -15.90
N THR A 462 7.02 11.73 -15.91
CA THR A 462 6.41 10.42 -16.17
C THR A 462 6.54 9.99 -17.64
N ASP A 463 6.59 10.94 -18.57
CA ASP A 463 6.73 10.68 -20.02
C ASP A 463 8.10 10.08 -20.40
N GLN A 464 9.09 10.12 -19.51
CA GLN A 464 10.44 9.57 -19.73
C GLN A 464 10.52 8.04 -19.61
N TRP A 465 9.40 7.33 -19.41
CA TRP A 465 9.42 5.88 -19.36
C TRP A 465 9.68 5.29 -20.74
N GLU A 466 10.73 4.47 -20.87
CA GLU A 466 11.06 3.82 -22.15
C GLU A 466 9.95 2.90 -22.66
N GLY A 467 9.18 2.29 -21.76
CA GLY A 467 8.04 1.45 -22.11
C GLY A 467 6.79 2.22 -22.57
N ARG A 468 6.81 3.55 -22.55
CA ARG A 468 5.63 4.35 -22.92
C ARG A 468 5.42 4.35 -24.44
N HIS A 469 4.20 4.04 -24.85
CA HIS A 469 3.77 4.14 -26.25
C HIS A 469 2.32 4.59 -26.39
N GLY A 470 1.84 4.66 -27.64
CA GLY A 470 0.45 5.01 -27.94
C GLY A 470 -0.52 4.06 -27.22
N GLY A 471 -1.53 4.64 -26.56
CA GLY A 471 -2.52 3.91 -25.77
C GLY A 471 -2.35 4.04 -24.25
N MET A 472 -1.21 4.54 -23.77
CA MET A 472 -0.98 4.86 -22.36
C MET A 472 -1.10 6.37 -22.12
N ASP A 473 -1.85 6.78 -21.09
CA ASP A 473 -1.99 8.20 -20.75
C ASP A 473 -2.04 8.46 -19.24
N MET A 474 -1.68 9.67 -18.85
CA MET A 474 -1.84 10.19 -17.49
C MET A 474 -2.36 11.62 -17.54
N GLN A 475 -3.48 11.86 -16.86
CA GLN A 475 -4.12 13.17 -16.78
C GLN A 475 -4.23 13.61 -15.32
N ILE A 476 -4.05 14.91 -15.07
CA ILE A 476 -4.21 15.49 -13.74
C ILE A 476 -5.15 16.68 -13.85
N ASP A 477 -6.37 16.49 -13.38
CA ASP A 477 -7.43 17.48 -13.49
C ASP A 477 -7.80 18.06 -12.12
N HIS A 478 -8.14 19.34 -12.10
CA HIS A 478 -8.87 19.90 -10.98
C HIS A 478 -10.34 19.47 -11.05
N VAL A 479 -10.85 18.94 -9.94
CA VAL A 479 -12.26 18.59 -9.81
C VAL A 479 -12.81 19.11 -8.48
N THR A 480 -14.08 19.51 -8.52
CA THR A 480 -14.87 19.81 -7.33
C THR A 480 -15.58 18.56 -6.84
N ARG A 481 -15.99 18.53 -5.57
CA ARG A 481 -16.75 17.40 -4.99
C ARG A 481 -17.95 16.99 -5.85
N SER A 482 -18.68 17.95 -6.42
CA SER A 482 -19.86 17.69 -7.27
C SER A 482 -19.56 17.03 -8.61
N GLN A 483 -18.29 17.01 -9.04
CA GLN A 483 -17.85 16.35 -10.27
C GLN A 483 -17.33 14.93 -10.02
N ILE A 484 -17.22 14.51 -8.76
CA ILE A 484 -16.78 13.16 -8.40
C ILE A 484 -17.97 12.22 -8.53
N PRO A 485 -17.86 11.11 -9.30
CA PRO A 485 -18.98 10.19 -9.49
C PRO A 485 -19.45 9.54 -8.19
N GLU A 486 -20.75 9.28 -8.09
CA GLU A 486 -21.38 8.74 -6.87
C GLU A 486 -20.75 7.40 -6.46
N TRP A 487 -20.42 6.53 -7.41
CA TRP A 487 -19.81 5.24 -7.09
C TRP A 487 -18.44 5.37 -6.38
N VAL A 488 -17.69 6.44 -6.66
CA VAL A 488 -16.43 6.73 -5.96
C VAL A 488 -16.73 7.12 -4.52
N LEU A 489 -17.75 7.97 -4.31
CA LEU A 489 -18.19 8.40 -2.98
C LEU A 489 -18.69 7.22 -2.15
N GLU A 490 -19.56 6.40 -2.71
CA GLU A 490 -20.12 5.19 -2.09
C GLU A 490 -19.04 4.15 -1.76
N SER A 491 -18.04 3.96 -2.64
CA SER A 491 -16.96 2.99 -2.41
C SER A 491 -16.10 3.34 -1.20
N VAL A 492 -15.98 4.63 -0.88
CA VAL A 492 -15.34 5.08 0.36
C VAL A 492 -16.26 4.82 1.54
N ASP A 493 -17.53 5.27 1.47
CA ASP A 493 -18.45 5.20 2.61
C ASP A 493 -18.81 3.76 3.03
N ASN A 494 -18.89 2.82 2.08
CA ASN A 494 -19.20 1.42 2.36
C ASN A 494 -18.04 0.64 2.98
N GLY A 495 -16.85 1.26 3.13
CA GLY A 495 -15.67 0.57 3.68
C GLY A 495 -15.25 -0.66 2.88
N ALA A 496 -15.73 -0.79 1.63
CA ALA A 496 -15.31 -1.84 0.71
C ALA A 496 -13.79 -1.74 0.58
N ASP A 497 -13.10 -2.88 0.77
CA ASP A 497 -11.65 -2.98 0.84
C ASP A 497 -10.99 -2.37 -0.42
N ASP A 498 -9.68 -2.13 -0.36
CA ASP A 498 -8.82 -1.79 -1.52
C ASP A 498 -8.72 -2.95 -2.54
N SER A 499 -9.77 -3.77 -2.62
CA SER A 499 -9.87 -4.87 -3.56
C SER A 499 -9.69 -4.32 -4.96
N LYS A 500 -8.78 -4.93 -5.73
CA LYS A 500 -8.58 -4.68 -7.17
C LYS A 500 -9.77 -5.24 -7.98
N HIS A 501 -10.99 -5.00 -7.52
CA HIS A 501 -12.20 -5.29 -8.27
C HIS A 501 -12.34 -4.24 -9.36
N VAL A 502 -11.72 -4.52 -10.48
CA VAL A 502 -11.92 -3.81 -11.74
C VAL A 502 -13.41 -3.83 -12.07
N ARG A 503 -14.09 -2.70 -11.85
CA ARG A 503 -15.50 -2.56 -12.23
C ARG A 503 -15.58 -2.37 -13.75
N LYS A 504 -16.29 -3.26 -14.45
CA LYS A 504 -16.63 -3.02 -15.87
C LYS A 504 -17.74 -1.99 -15.97
N GLN A 505 -17.47 -0.84 -16.60
CA GLN A 505 -18.47 0.16 -16.94
C GLN A 505 -18.77 0.09 -18.44
N THR A 506 -20.03 -0.18 -18.78
CA THR A 506 -20.55 0.04 -20.14
C THR A 506 -20.90 1.52 -20.30
N ALA A 507 -20.46 2.13 -21.40
CA ALA A 507 -20.74 3.54 -21.68
C ALA A 507 -22.25 3.80 -21.81
N GLU A 508 -22.89 4.31 -20.76
CA GLU A 508 -24.24 4.86 -20.87
C GLU A 508 -24.17 6.29 -21.45
N LYS A 509 -24.95 6.53 -22.50
CA LYS A 509 -25.06 7.86 -23.13
C LYS A 509 -25.53 8.89 -22.09
N PRO A 510 -25.02 10.15 -22.12
CA PRO A 510 -25.48 11.17 -21.19
C PRO A 510 -26.99 11.39 -21.34
N SER A 511 -27.73 11.24 -20.25
CA SER A 511 -29.14 11.61 -20.17
C SER A 511 -29.31 13.06 -20.61
N LYS A 512 -30.15 13.29 -21.64
CA LYS A 512 -30.47 14.61 -22.17
C LYS A 512 -30.89 15.55 -21.03
N LYS A 513 -30.10 16.59 -20.79
CA LYS A 513 -30.52 17.76 -19.98
C LYS A 513 -31.84 18.28 -20.57
N LYS A 514 -32.90 18.32 -19.75
CA LYS A 514 -34.13 19.07 -20.03
C LYS A 514 -33.74 20.51 -20.35
N LYS A 515 -33.97 20.95 -21.59
CA LYS A 515 -34.04 22.38 -21.93
C LYS A 515 -35.10 23.00 -21.04
N ARG A 516 -34.72 24.07 -20.33
CA ARG A 516 -35.67 25.07 -19.85
C ARG A 516 -36.00 25.93 -21.06
N ASP A 517 -37.27 25.91 -21.45
CA ASP A 517 -37.80 26.87 -22.42
C ASP A 517 -38.04 28.19 -21.67
N ASP A 518 -37.28 29.21 -22.05
CA ASP A 518 -37.60 30.61 -21.79
C ASP A 518 -38.56 31.05 -22.90
N GLU A 519 -39.85 31.15 -22.61
CA GLU A 519 -40.81 31.84 -23.48
C GLU A 519 -41.16 33.21 -22.89
N VAL A 520 -40.73 34.23 -23.63
CA VAL A 520 -40.94 35.65 -23.42
C VAL A 520 -42.41 35.98 -23.69
N ALA A 521 -43.07 36.60 -22.71
CA ALA A 521 -44.38 37.18 -22.87
C ALA A 521 -44.31 38.39 -23.82
N ALA A 522 -44.99 38.29 -24.97
CA ALA A 522 -45.38 39.42 -25.79
C ALA A 522 -46.89 39.37 -26.01
N VAL A 523 -47.51 40.46 -25.59
CA VAL A 523 -48.94 40.78 -25.65
C VAL A 523 -49.35 41.03 -27.09
N ASP A 524 -50.42 40.41 -27.57
CA ASP A 524 -51.35 41.09 -28.46
C ASP A 524 -52.76 40.47 -28.48
N CYS A 525 -53.75 41.36 -28.41
CA CYS A 525 -55.18 41.13 -28.25
C CYS A 525 -55.85 40.49 -29.49
N PRO A 526 -56.94 39.71 -29.30
CA PRO A 526 -57.88 39.40 -30.38
C PRO A 526 -58.92 40.51 -30.56
N THR A 527 -59.11 40.87 -31.83
CA THR A 527 -60.07 41.84 -32.35
C THR A 527 -61.51 41.45 -32.06
N GLN A 528 -62.29 42.48 -31.72
CA GLN A 528 -63.73 42.46 -31.49
C GLN A 528 -64.52 41.83 -32.65
N ASN A 529 -65.57 41.07 -32.33
CA ASN A 529 -66.84 41.32 -33.00
C ASN A 529 -68.03 41.07 -32.06
N SER A 530 -68.78 42.13 -31.88
CA SER A 530 -70.01 42.25 -31.11
C SER A 530 -71.21 41.73 -31.90
N THR A 531 -72.13 41.05 -31.21
CA THR A 531 -73.57 41.14 -31.51
C THR A 531 -74.36 41.28 -30.21
N LYS A 532 -74.98 42.46 -30.07
CA LYS A 532 -75.95 42.85 -29.05
C LYS A 532 -77.32 42.22 -29.30
N LYS A 533 -78.03 41.87 -28.22
CA LYS A 533 -79.48 42.09 -27.96
C LYS A 533 -79.75 41.71 -26.49
N SER A 534 -79.79 42.67 -25.56
CA SER A 534 -80.93 43.54 -25.16
C SER A 534 -81.97 42.88 -24.26
N LYS A 535 -82.08 43.39 -23.03
CA LYS A 535 -83.31 43.82 -22.31
C LYS A 535 -82.86 44.38 -20.95
N GLY A 536 -82.78 45.71 -20.80
CA GLY A 536 -83.76 46.54 -20.08
C GLY A 536 -83.20 46.86 -18.67
N THR A 537 -83.39 48.00 -18.03
CA THR A 537 -84.20 49.19 -18.27
C THR A 537 -83.71 50.26 -17.27
N CYS A 538 -83.83 51.53 -17.67
CA CYS A 538 -83.79 52.78 -16.89
C CYS A 538 -82.51 53.17 -16.17
#